data_AF-A0A4R2R8G9-F1
#
_entry.id   AF-A0A4R2R8G9-F1
#
_cell.length_a   1.000
_cell.length_b   1.000
_cell.length_c   1.000
_cell.angle_alpha   90.00
_cell.angle_beta   90.00
_cell.angle_gamma   90.00
#
_symmetry.space_group_name_H-M   'P 1'
#
loop_
_entity.id
_entity.type
_entity.pdbx_description
1 polymer ?
#
loop_
_entity_poly.entity_id
_entity_poly.type
_entity_poly.pdbx_seq_one_letter_code
_entity_poly.pdbx_strand_id
1 'polypeptide(L)'
;MRKALLRLEDVGPGGFYESEESLWKLRVIADFLSASGVPFHVAMIPRYVNPKTGYDRSIGDRRDPYVQNFLATMRHLQHRGGSLGMHGYRHQYGQAVTGDGFEFAYSDCTADCPPDDDPAASQERGAFERAYASERMRQGFLAVFASGLQVDWFEAPHYTASPNQRNVLEGWTGLFFENDPHSGEMHHVTVHDTDTPLYRGAVYVPTPLFYLDASKPEKEIKRMCKAIKRFKEEEIAGFFYHPYLEFPFIRKVGERVVYEEGSYLQRLVKCFQQQQYTFVPLLSLVSLVPSMRQTGFFPGAEVLTGDVNGDGISELLVREPDTDSWLAASGSLETFPCRQSAPFASRVIGAKMGPGRALVGDVNGDGRDDLVLWNAATGTWSVALSDGVSWQPPAVWLTGAAQGDAWEAFLTDWNGDGRKDIALWNKRTGDWYLAVGDGAKFTLAADGVIARTATDWKAGFGDVDGDGREELVLWHPATGSWNVGAYVGTRLQLGPRPWLEQWAVGAGWQFLLGDFDGDGKDDLLVVNPEQGDWQIARSTGGRFVPEEAVLRPWAAEPNMVPLVGTWSRDGRAGVCARHPLLRGGTVDFAVSVVGKTARAGR
;
A
#
# COMPACT_ATOMS: atom_id res chain seq x y z
N MET A 1 10.89 8.69 18.61
CA MET A 1 12.13 9.05 17.87
C MET A 1 11.83 10.28 17.03
N ARG A 2 12.71 11.29 16.99
CA ARG A 2 12.54 12.47 16.12
C ARG A 2 12.85 12.15 14.67
N LYS A 3 11.91 12.40 13.75
CA LYS A 3 11.99 11.98 12.35
C LYS A 3 12.25 13.17 11.42
N ALA A 4 13.07 12.95 10.40
CA ALA A 4 13.37 13.92 9.36
C ALA A 4 13.22 13.33 7.96
N LEU A 5 12.88 14.18 6.99
CA LEU A 5 12.79 13.81 5.59
C LEU A 5 13.59 14.80 4.73
N LEU A 6 14.26 14.27 3.71
CA LEU A 6 14.95 15.03 2.67
C LEU A 6 14.38 14.65 1.31
N ARG A 7 13.84 15.64 0.58
CA ARG A 7 13.49 15.51 -0.83
C ARG A 7 14.49 16.28 -1.70
N LEU A 8 15.01 15.64 -2.74
CA LEU A 8 15.77 16.24 -3.82
C LEU A 8 14.79 16.62 -4.94
N GLU A 9 14.64 17.91 -5.23
CA GLU A 9 13.60 18.43 -6.13
C GLU A 9 14.12 18.71 -7.55
N ASP A 10 13.19 18.85 -8.49
CA ASP A 10 13.39 19.24 -9.89
C ASP A 10 14.37 18.37 -10.68
N VAL A 11 14.44 17.07 -10.40
CA VAL A 11 15.37 16.16 -11.08
C VAL A 11 14.73 15.64 -12.37
N GLY A 12 15.13 16.18 -13.53
CA GLY A 12 14.59 15.78 -14.84
C GLY A 12 15.68 15.43 -15.87
N PRO A 13 15.29 14.87 -17.03
CA PRO A 13 16.21 14.50 -18.10
C PRO A 13 16.69 15.72 -18.92
N GLY A 14 17.00 16.84 -18.27
CA GLY A 14 17.45 18.07 -18.90
C GLY A 14 17.80 19.16 -17.89
N GLY A 15 17.96 20.41 -18.35
CA GLY A 15 18.26 21.56 -17.49
C GLY A 15 19.60 21.40 -16.78
N PHE A 16 19.62 21.54 -15.45
CA PHE A 16 20.84 21.36 -14.66
C PHE A 16 21.45 19.95 -14.80
N TYR A 17 20.68 18.95 -15.24
CA TYR A 17 21.11 17.55 -15.35
C TYR A 17 21.45 17.10 -16.77
N GLU A 18 21.37 18.00 -17.76
CA GLU A 18 21.54 17.70 -19.19
C GLU A 18 22.90 17.09 -19.59
N SER A 19 23.93 17.25 -18.75
CA SER A 19 25.30 16.79 -19.04
C SER A 19 25.67 15.51 -18.28
N GLU A 20 26.57 14.70 -18.87
CA GLU A 20 27.14 13.54 -18.17
C GLU A 20 27.85 13.92 -16.86
N GLU A 21 28.50 15.09 -16.82
CA GLU A 21 29.13 15.61 -15.61
C GLU A 21 28.09 15.85 -14.51
N SER A 22 26.97 16.50 -14.84
CA SER A 22 25.88 16.76 -13.89
C SER A 22 25.26 15.46 -13.34
N LEU A 23 25.00 14.47 -14.21
CA LEU A 23 24.49 13.17 -13.78
C LEU A 23 25.48 12.44 -12.87
N TRP A 24 26.78 12.50 -13.18
CA TRP A 24 27.82 11.96 -12.33
C TRP A 24 27.86 12.67 -10.96
N LYS A 25 27.77 14.00 -10.90
CA LYS A 25 27.71 14.75 -9.64
C LYS A 25 26.47 14.37 -8.81
N LEU A 26 25.33 14.17 -9.46
CA LEU A 26 24.12 13.70 -8.79
C LEU A 26 24.32 12.32 -8.12
N ARG A 27 25.04 11.39 -8.78
CA ARG A 27 25.41 10.10 -8.17
C ARG A 27 26.33 10.26 -6.95
N VAL A 28 27.27 11.23 -6.99
CA VAL A 28 28.15 11.54 -5.85
C VAL A 28 27.34 12.05 -4.65
N ILE A 29 26.33 12.88 -4.88
CA ILE A 29 25.41 13.33 -3.81
C ILE A 29 24.67 12.14 -3.19
N ALA A 30 24.14 11.23 -4.02
CA ALA A 30 23.47 10.02 -3.57
C ALA A 30 24.40 9.10 -2.76
N ASP A 31 25.65 8.92 -3.21
CA ASP A 31 26.66 8.14 -2.50
C ASP A 31 26.97 8.75 -1.11
N PHE A 32 27.07 10.09 -1.02
CA PHE A 32 27.25 10.79 0.25
C PHE A 32 26.06 10.58 1.21
N LEU A 33 24.83 10.76 0.73
CA LEU A 33 23.63 10.59 1.56
C LEU A 33 23.53 9.14 2.08
N SER A 34 23.77 8.17 1.20
CA SER A 34 23.82 6.75 1.56
C SER A 34 24.88 6.44 2.62
N ALA A 35 26.12 6.91 2.40
CA ALA A 35 27.21 6.73 3.35
C ALA A 35 26.97 7.44 4.70
N SER A 36 26.13 8.47 4.69
CA SER A 36 25.72 9.20 5.90
C SER A 36 24.51 8.59 6.61
N GLY A 37 23.97 7.47 6.11
CA GLY A 37 22.77 6.84 6.64
C GLY A 37 21.52 7.70 6.48
N VAL A 38 21.44 8.49 5.40
CA VAL A 38 20.32 9.40 5.11
C VAL A 38 19.50 8.83 3.95
N PRO A 39 18.36 8.19 4.22
CA PRO A 39 17.33 7.98 3.21
C PRO A 39 16.89 9.32 2.60
N PHE A 40 16.62 9.33 1.29
CA PHE A 40 16.22 10.52 0.57
C PHE A 40 15.19 10.19 -0.51
N HIS A 41 14.56 11.23 -1.05
CA HIS A 41 13.42 11.09 -1.95
C HIS A 41 13.67 11.98 -3.16
N VAL A 42 13.43 11.52 -4.37
CA VAL A 42 13.74 12.27 -5.59
C VAL A 42 12.43 12.68 -6.26
N ALA A 43 12.13 13.96 -6.29
CA ALA A 43 11.05 14.54 -7.08
C ALA A 43 11.52 14.59 -8.54
N MET A 44 11.11 13.58 -9.30
CA MET A 44 11.52 13.40 -10.68
C MET A 44 10.51 14.04 -11.63
N ILE A 45 11.01 14.81 -12.60
CA ILE A 45 10.20 15.33 -13.71
C ILE A 45 10.36 14.37 -14.90
N PRO A 46 9.29 13.67 -15.33
CA PRO A 46 9.40 12.66 -16.40
C PRO A 46 9.79 13.20 -17.77
N ARG A 47 9.49 14.45 -18.11
CA ARG A 47 9.86 15.04 -19.40
C ARG A 47 10.35 16.47 -19.24
N TYR A 48 11.50 16.75 -19.84
CA TYR A 48 12.08 18.08 -19.86
C TYR A 48 11.90 18.72 -21.24
N VAL A 49 11.33 19.92 -21.26
CA VAL A 49 11.12 20.71 -22.48
C VAL A 49 11.67 22.13 -22.29
N ASN A 50 12.47 22.59 -23.24
CA ASN A 50 12.89 23.99 -23.36
C ASN A 50 12.47 24.54 -24.73
N PRO A 51 11.32 25.24 -24.81
CA PRO A 51 10.83 25.79 -26.07
C PRO A 51 11.78 26.78 -26.74
N LYS A 52 12.66 27.44 -25.97
CA LYS A 52 13.60 28.44 -26.50
C LYS A 52 14.76 27.82 -27.27
N THR A 53 15.15 26.60 -26.91
CA THR A 53 16.28 25.88 -27.55
C THR A 53 15.82 24.72 -28.42
N GLY A 54 14.56 24.30 -28.31
CA GLY A 54 14.03 23.09 -28.94
C GLY A 54 14.46 21.79 -28.24
N TYR A 55 15.03 21.87 -27.04
CA TYR A 55 15.38 20.68 -26.27
C TYR A 55 14.11 20.00 -25.74
N ASP A 56 13.97 18.70 -26.00
CA ASP A 56 12.82 17.90 -25.57
C ASP A 56 13.26 16.46 -25.33
N ARG A 57 13.21 16.01 -24.08
CA ARG A 57 13.54 14.62 -23.71
C ARG A 57 12.58 14.07 -22.69
N SER A 58 12.10 12.85 -22.94
CA SER A 58 11.26 12.08 -22.03
C SER A 58 12.02 10.87 -21.50
N ILE A 59 11.83 10.55 -20.22
CA ILE A 59 12.36 9.31 -19.62
C ILE A 59 11.84 8.04 -20.31
N GLY A 60 10.72 8.15 -21.04
CA GLY A 60 10.15 7.06 -21.83
C GLY A 60 10.93 6.74 -23.12
N ASP A 61 11.80 7.63 -23.60
CA ASP A 61 12.59 7.39 -24.81
C ASP A 61 13.85 6.56 -24.52
N ARG A 62 13.64 5.25 -24.36
CA ARG A 62 14.72 4.30 -24.02
C ARG A 62 15.77 4.11 -25.11
N ARG A 63 15.59 4.70 -26.30
CA ARG A 63 16.57 4.61 -27.39
C ARG A 63 17.56 5.76 -27.39
N ASP A 64 17.24 6.88 -26.72
CA ASP A 64 18.16 7.99 -26.55
C ASP A 64 19.30 7.58 -25.57
N PRO A 65 20.58 7.65 -25.99
CA PRO A 65 21.72 7.26 -25.14
C PRO A 65 21.86 8.07 -23.85
N TYR A 66 21.54 9.37 -23.89
CA TYR A 66 21.54 10.20 -22.69
C TYR A 66 20.40 9.78 -21.76
N VAL A 67 19.20 9.49 -22.28
CA VAL A 67 18.09 9.01 -21.45
C VAL A 67 18.47 7.69 -20.77
N GLN A 68 19.13 6.76 -21.47
CA GLN A 68 19.65 5.55 -20.83
C GLN A 68 20.60 5.85 -19.65
N ASN A 69 21.49 6.84 -19.79
CA ASN A 69 22.40 7.28 -18.73
C ASN A 69 21.66 7.97 -17.57
N PHE A 70 20.60 8.74 -17.87
CA PHE A 70 19.72 9.32 -16.87
C PHE A 70 18.98 8.22 -16.08
N LEU A 71 18.40 7.24 -16.77
CA LEU A 71 17.72 6.10 -16.12
C LEU A 71 18.69 5.27 -15.27
N ALA A 72 19.93 5.07 -15.73
CA ALA A 72 20.98 4.44 -14.91
C ALA A 72 21.29 5.25 -13.66
N THR A 73 21.28 6.59 -13.75
CA THR A 73 21.42 7.49 -12.60
C THR A 73 20.24 7.34 -11.63
N MET A 74 19.00 7.32 -12.12
CA MET A 74 17.82 7.13 -11.27
C MET A 74 17.85 5.78 -10.54
N ARG A 75 18.23 4.70 -11.23
CA ARG A 75 18.41 3.37 -10.60
C ARG A 75 19.55 3.34 -9.57
N HIS A 76 20.62 4.10 -9.80
CA HIS A 76 21.69 4.28 -8.81
C HIS A 76 21.20 5.03 -7.57
N LEU A 77 20.48 6.15 -7.78
CA LEU A 77 19.87 6.93 -6.71
C LEU A 77 18.91 6.07 -5.89
N GLN A 78 18.10 5.25 -6.58
CA GLN A 78 17.35 4.17 -5.95
C GLN A 78 18.33 3.33 -5.15
N HIS A 79 19.21 2.51 -5.73
CA HIS A 79 20.16 1.63 -5.01
C HIS A 79 20.90 2.23 -3.80
N ARG A 80 21.12 3.55 -3.75
CA ARG A 80 21.71 4.29 -2.62
C ARG A 80 20.77 4.71 -1.48
N GLY A 81 19.48 4.38 -1.57
CA GLY A 81 18.48 4.65 -0.54
C GLY A 81 17.45 5.71 -0.95
N GLY A 82 17.48 6.13 -2.21
CA GLY A 82 16.48 7.01 -2.80
C GLY A 82 15.16 6.30 -3.08
N SER A 83 14.03 6.92 -2.76
CA SER A 83 12.73 6.64 -3.39
C SER A 83 12.52 7.60 -4.56
N LEU A 84 11.82 7.21 -5.62
CA LEU A 84 11.45 8.13 -6.70
C LEU A 84 9.99 8.55 -6.54
N GLY A 85 9.69 9.82 -6.76
CA GLY A 85 8.33 10.32 -6.90
C GLY A 85 8.17 11.12 -8.19
N MET A 86 6.93 11.25 -8.65
CA MET A 86 6.63 12.13 -9.78
C MET A 86 6.37 13.56 -9.29
N HIS A 87 7.13 14.51 -9.83
CA HIS A 87 6.94 15.94 -9.60
C HIS A 87 6.25 16.56 -10.82
N GLY A 88 4.95 16.28 -10.96
CA GLY A 88 4.20 16.52 -12.20
C GLY A 88 4.69 15.68 -13.39
N TYR A 89 4.32 16.08 -14.61
CA TYR A 89 4.83 15.46 -15.84
C TYR A 89 5.93 16.28 -16.49
N ARG A 90 5.74 17.61 -16.59
CA ARG A 90 6.74 18.53 -17.15
C ARG A 90 7.15 19.63 -16.20
N HIS A 91 6.47 19.81 -15.07
CA HIS A 91 6.67 20.96 -14.18
C HIS A 91 6.70 22.27 -14.98
N GLN A 92 5.74 22.39 -15.90
CA GLN A 92 5.72 23.41 -16.94
C GLN A 92 4.27 23.83 -17.20
N TYR A 93 4.07 25.11 -17.46
CA TYR A 93 2.82 25.65 -17.95
C TYR A 93 3.08 26.51 -19.20
N GLY A 94 2.22 26.35 -20.22
CA GLY A 94 2.37 27.03 -21.50
C GLY A 94 3.75 26.79 -22.14
N GLN A 95 4.42 27.87 -22.53
CA GLN A 95 5.75 27.88 -23.16
C GLN A 95 6.91 28.16 -22.18
N ALA A 96 6.69 27.98 -20.86
CA ALA A 96 7.77 28.07 -19.87
C ALA A 96 8.86 27.02 -20.13
N VAL A 97 10.02 27.10 -19.48
CA VAL A 97 10.96 25.96 -19.47
C VAL A 97 10.49 25.00 -18.38
N THR A 98 10.65 23.69 -18.57
CA THR A 98 10.45 22.70 -17.50
C THR A 98 11.22 23.08 -16.24
N GLY A 99 10.54 23.04 -15.08
CA GLY A 99 11.09 23.40 -13.78
C GLY A 99 10.73 24.82 -13.32
N ASP A 100 10.36 25.70 -14.26
CA ASP A 100 10.07 27.12 -13.96
C ASP A 100 8.57 27.41 -13.75
N GLY A 101 7.68 26.50 -14.17
CA GLY A 101 6.24 26.76 -14.28
C GLY A 101 5.38 26.15 -13.18
N PHE A 102 4.12 26.56 -13.08
CA PHE A 102 3.13 25.94 -12.19
C PHE A 102 2.23 25.01 -13.01
N GLU A 103 2.53 23.70 -13.03
CA GLU A 103 1.86 22.77 -13.94
C GLU A 103 0.35 22.69 -13.69
N PHE A 104 -0.10 22.64 -12.42
CA PHE A 104 -1.51 22.44 -12.06
C PHE A 104 -2.18 23.67 -11.43
N ALA A 105 -1.59 24.86 -11.42
CA ALA A 105 -2.31 26.05 -10.97
C ALA A 105 -1.75 27.34 -11.57
N TYR A 106 -2.59 28.09 -12.29
CA TYR A 106 -2.31 29.47 -12.66
C TYR A 106 -3.59 30.30 -12.53
N SER A 107 -3.57 31.34 -11.69
CA SER A 107 -4.75 32.19 -11.43
C SER A 107 -5.19 32.97 -12.67
N ASP A 108 -4.28 33.22 -13.61
CA ASP A 108 -4.48 34.13 -14.73
C ASP A 108 -4.74 33.43 -16.08
N CYS A 109 -5.11 32.13 -16.08
CA CYS A 109 -5.54 31.37 -17.28
C CYS A 109 -6.85 31.95 -17.82
N THR A 110 -6.76 33.01 -18.62
CA THR A 110 -7.91 33.75 -19.18
C THR A 110 -8.00 33.67 -20.70
N ALA A 111 -6.97 33.15 -21.38
CA ALA A 111 -6.94 33.07 -22.84
C ALA A 111 -6.03 31.97 -23.42
N ASP A 112 -4.91 31.65 -22.77
CA ASP A 112 -3.89 30.70 -23.28
C ASP A 112 -3.76 29.50 -22.35
N CYS A 113 -4.90 28.83 -22.13
CA CYS A 113 -4.90 27.51 -21.51
C CYS A 113 -4.31 26.54 -22.56
N PRO A 114 -3.43 25.62 -22.13
CA PRO A 114 -2.21 25.18 -22.81
C PRO A 114 -2.41 24.76 -24.27
N PRO A 115 -1.39 24.95 -25.12
CA PRO A 115 -1.46 24.74 -26.57
C PRO A 115 -1.74 23.28 -27.01
N ASP A 116 -1.75 22.35 -26.06
CA ASP A 116 -1.90 20.92 -26.29
C ASP A 116 -3.37 20.46 -26.30
N ASP A 117 -4.32 21.25 -25.76
CA ASP A 117 -5.74 20.90 -25.68
C ASP A 117 -6.58 21.66 -26.73
N ASP A 118 -7.69 21.03 -27.18
CA ASP A 118 -8.61 21.63 -28.15
C ASP A 118 -9.16 22.97 -27.61
N PRO A 119 -9.15 24.07 -28.38
CA PRO A 119 -9.79 25.33 -28.00
C PRO A 119 -11.26 25.19 -27.58
N ALA A 120 -11.97 24.16 -28.03
CA ALA A 120 -13.33 23.85 -27.59
C ALA A 120 -13.41 23.41 -26.11
N ALA A 121 -12.32 22.91 -25.52
CA ALA A 121 -12.26 22.53 -24.11
C ALA A 121 -12.39 23.74 -23.17
N SER A 122 -12.11 24.97 -23.65
CA SER A 122 -12.19 26.19 -22.84
C SER A 122 -13.62 26.70 -22.60
N GLN A 123 -14.65 26.05 -23.14
CA GLN A 123 -16.04 26.47 -22.98
C GLN A 123 -16.57 26.29 -21.55
N GLU A 124 -16.01 25.33 -20.78
CA GLU A 124 -16.28 25.12 -19.36
C GLU A 124 -14.97 24.96 -18.59
N ARG A 125 -14.57 25.99 -17.84
CA ARG A 125 -13.31 26.02 -17.09
C ARG A 125 -13.09 24.80 -16.18
N GLY A 126 -14.15 24.33 -15.51
CA GLY A 126 -14.06 23.15 -14.64
C GLY A 126 -13.76 21.86 -15.41
N ALA A 127 -14.39 21.66 -16.57
CA ALA A 127 -14.14 20.50 -17.43
C ALA A 127 -12.72 20.52 -18.00
N PHE A 128 -12.27 21.70 -18.43
CA PHE A 128 -10.90 21.93 -18.87
C PHE A 128 -9.88 21.56 -17.79
N GLU A 129 -10.02 22.11 -16.57
CA GLU A 129 -9.12 21.85 -15.45
C GLU A 129 -8.99 20.34 -15.15
N ARG A 130 -10.11 19.60 -15.18
CA ARG A 130 -10.11 18.15 -14.96
C ARG A 130 -9.43 17.38 -16.08
N ALA A 131 -9.75 17.70 -17.34
CA ALA A 131 -9.17 17.03 -18.51
C ALA A 131 -7.65 17.23 -18.57
N TYR A 132 -7.20 18.47 -18.38
CA TYR A 132 -5.78 18.83 -18.37
C TYR A 132 -5.00 18.06 -17.29
N ALA A 133 -5.49 18.05 -16.04
CA ALA A 133 -4.83 17.33 -14.97
C ALA A 133 -4.76 15.83 -15.26
N SER A 134 -5.85 15.26 -15.78
CA SER A 134 -5.91 13.83 -16.09
C SER A 134 -4.91 13.46 -17.20
N GLU A 135 -4.81 14.28 -18.25
CA GLU A 135 -3.88 14.04 -19.35
C GLU A 135 -2.42 14.14 -18.89
N ARG A 136 -2.07 15.11 -18.04
CA ARG A 136 -0.72 15.21 -17.47
C ARG A 136 -0.36 14.00 -16.60
N MET A 137 -1.27 13.58 -15.72
CA MET A 137 -1.05 12.39 -14.90
C MET A 137 -0.87 11.14 -15.76
N ARG A 138 -1.73 10.96 -16.77
CA ARG A 138 -1.63 9.87 -17.75
C ARG A 138 -0.28 9.88 -18.47
N GLN A 139 0.14 11.03 -19.00
CA GLN A 139 1.42 11.16 -19.71
C GLN A 139 2.62 10.86 -18.80
N GLY A 140 2.60 11.35 -17.57
CA GLY A 140 3.66 11.11 -16.60
C GLY A 140 3.78 9.64 -16.21
N PHE A 141 2.67 8.99 -15.83
CA PHE A 141 2.69 7.56 -15.50
C PHE A 141 3.04 6.67 -16.70
N LEU A 142 2.60 7.03 -17.92
CA LEU A 142 3.04 6.33 -19.13
C LEU A 142 4.54 6.45 -19.37
N ALA A 143 5.13 7.63 -19.12
CA ALA A 143 6.58 7.81 -19.23
C ALA A 143 7.34 6.99 -18.18
N VAL A 144 6.86 6.95 -16.93
CA VAL A 144 7.42 6.10 -15.87
C VAL A 144 7.34 4.62 -16.26
N PHE A 145 6.15 4.15 -16.68
CA PHE A 145 5.96 2.77 -17.13
C PHE A 145 6.90 2.42 -18.29
N ALA A 146 6.95 3.26 -19.32
CA ALA A 146 7.83 3.05 -20.47
C ALA A 146 9.31 2.99 -20.09
N SER A 147 9.74 3.78 -19.10
CA SER A 147 11.12 3.82 -18.63
C SER A 147 11.57 2.57 -17.85
N GLY A 148 10.61 1.81 -17.32
CA GLY A 148 10.87 0.69 -16.40
C GLY A 148 11.38 1.13 -15.03
N LEU A 149 11.12 2.38 -14.63
CA LEU A 149 11.29 2.84 -13.26
C LEU A 149 10.01 2.58 -12.45
N GLN A 150 10.17 2.53 -11.14
CA GLN A 150 9.06 2.53 -10.18
C GLN A 150 9.11 3.84 -9.38
N VAL A 151 7.93 4.38 -9.10
CA VAL A 151 7.75 5.57 -8.26
C VAL A 151 6.89 5.19 -7.06
N ASP A 152 7.09 5.87 -5.94
CA ASP A 152 6.48 5.54 -4.65
C ASP A 152 5.44 6.58 -4.22
N TRP A 153 5.52 7.80 -4.74
CA TRP A 153 4.68 8.93 -4.35
C TRP A 153 4.56 9.95 -5.48
N PHE A 154 3.64 10.90 -5.31
CA PHE A 154 3.45 12.04 -6.20
C PHE A 154 3.56 13.35 -5.42
N GLU A 155 3.92 14.42 -6.11
CA GLU A 155 3.90 15.79 -5.60
C GLU A 155 3.45 16.72 -6.74
N ALA A 156 2.52 17.62 -6.43
CA ALA A 156 2.13 18.64 -7.39
C ALA A 156 3.24 19.69 -7.45
N PRO A 157 3.71 20.11 -8.64
CA PRO A 157 4.72 21.14 -8.71
C PRO A 157 4.33 22.43 -7.98
N HIS A 158 5.26 22.92 -7.17
CA HIS A 158 5.07 24.02 -6.21
C HIS A 158 3.91 23.84 -5.21
N TYR A 159 3.44 22.61 -4.98
CA TYR A 159 2.31 22.28 -4.09
C TYR A 159 0.98 22.92 -4.52
N THR A 160 0.86 23.25 -5.79
CA THR A 160 -0.29 24.00 -6.29
C THR A 160 -1.15 23.17 -7.23
N ALA A 161 -2.45 23.16 -6.98
CA ALA A 161 -3.47 22.65 -7.88
C ALA A 161 -4.80 23.39 -7.65
N SER A 162 -5.63 23.61 -8.67
CA SER A 162 -7.02 24.02 -8.42
C SER A 162 -7.77 22.90 -7.67
N PRO A 163 -8.89 23.17 -6.97
CA PRO A 163 -9.69 22.13 -6.33
C PRO A 163 -10.16 21.04 -7.31
N ASN A 164 -10.50 21.39 -8.56
CA ASN A 164 -10.87 20.42 -9.59
C ASN A 164 -9.69 19.53 -9.99
N GLN A 165 -8.51 20.13 -10.16
CA GLN A 165 -7.29 19.41 -10.52
C GLN A 165 -6.86 18.51 -9.36
N ARG A 166 -6.94 18.99 -8.12
CA ARG A 166 -6.64 18.22 -6.91
C ARG A 166 -7.45 16.93 -6.84
N ASN A 167 -8.76 17.00 -7.06
CA ASN A 167 -9.62 15.81 -7.10
C ASN A 167 -9.19 14.80 -8.19
N VAL A 168 -8.70 15.29 -9.32
CA VAL A 168 -8.16 14.42 -10.37
C VAL A 168 -6.84 13.80 -9.93
N LEU A 169 -5.90 14.59 -9.40
CA LEU A 169 -4.61 14.09 -8.91
C LEU A 169 -4.81 12.97 -7.87
N GLU A 170 -5.67 13.18 -6.88
CA GLU A 170 -6.01 12.18 -5.85
C GLU A 170 -6.72 10.95 -6.43
N GLY A 171 -7.47 11.11 -7.52
CA GLY A 171 -8.02 10.00 -8.30
C GLY A 171 -6.98 9.18 -9.04
N TRP A 172 -5.77 9.70 -9.26
CA TRP A 172 -4.66 9.00 -9.92
C TRP A 172 -3.65 8.37 -8.95
N THR A 173 -3.51 8.86 -7.72
CA THR A 173 -2.53 8.34 -6.75
C THR A 173 -3.02 8.52 -5.31
N GLY A 174 -2.57 7.67 -4.39
CA GLY A 174 -2.97 7.73 -2.98
C GLY A 174 -1.96 8.29 -2.01
N LEU A 175 -0.73 8.57 -2.47
CA LEU A 175 0.34 9.06 -1.62
C LEU A 175 0.98 10.33 -2.18
N PHE A 176 0.87 11.40 -1.40
CA PHE A 176 1.34 12.73 -1.72
C PHE A 176 2.47 13.12 -0.77
N PHE A 177 3.63 13.47 -1.33
CA PHE A 177 4.72 14.03 -0.54
C PHE A 177 4.63 15.56 -0.53
N GLU A 178 3.55 16.09 0.01
CA GLU A 178 3.33 17.53 0.15
C GLU A 178 2.45 17.83 1.36
N ASN A 179 2.40 19.10 1.76
CA ASN A 179 1.49 19.53 2.81
C ASN A 179 0.04 19.28 2.39
N ASP A 180 -0.81 18.92 3.34
CA ASP A 180 -2.21 18.66 3.09
C ASP A 180 -2.94 19.97 2.73
N PRO A 181 -3.41 20.12 1.48
CA PRO A 181 -4.05 21.35 1.03
C PRO A 181 -5.46 21.54 1.62
N HIS A 182 -6.05 20.51 2.23
CA HIS A 182 -7.41 20.53 2.75
C HIS A 182 -7.48 20.93 4.23
N SER A 183 -6.53 20.45 5.04
CA SER A 183 -6.48 20.74 6.47
C SER A 183 -5.52 21.87 6.83
N GLY A 184 -4.51 22.13 5.98
CA GLY A 184 -3.41 23.04 6.30
C GLY A 184 -2.43 22.47 7.33
N GLU A 185 -2.53 21.18 7.66
CA GLU A 185 -1.55 20.48 8.50
C GLU A 185 -0.18 20.46 7.81
N MET A 186 0.88 20.75 8.59
CA MET A 186 2.23 20.91 8.06
C MET A 186 3.27 20.06 8.79
N HIS A 187 2.91 19.37 9.88
CA HIS A 187 3.85 18.69 10.75
C HIS A 187 3.58 17.18 10.90
N HIS A 188 2.37 16.71 10.59
CA HIS A 188 1.99 15.30 10.71
C HIS A 188 1.54 14.72 9.37
N VAL A 189 1.67 13.39 9.23
CA VAL A 189 0.99 12.67 8.14
C VAL A 189 -0.52 12.82 8.33
N THR A 190 -1.24 13.16 7.27
CA THR A 190 -2.71 13.20 7.30
C THR A 190 -3.31 12.24 6.30
N VAL A 191 -4.51 11.78 6.63
CA VAL A 191 -5.38 11.04 5.71
C VAL A 191 -6.59 11.91 5.45
N HIS A 192 -6.76 12.31 4.20
CA HIS A 192 -7.96 13.00 3.75
C HIS A 192 -8.96 11.94 3.26
N ASP A 193 -9.90 11.48 4.08
CA ASP A 193 -10.91 10.46 3.70
C ASP A 193 -12.04 11.07 2.87
N THR A 194 -11.83 11.20 1.56
CA THR A 194 -12.84 11.71 0.61
C THR A 194 -13.72 10.59 0.08
N ASP A 195 -15.05 10.70 0.20
CA ASP A 195 -16.01 9.82 -0.48
C ASP A 195 -16.38 10.35 -1.88
N THR A 196 -15.64 9.94 -2.91
CA THR A 196 -15.94 10.28 -4.31
C THR A 196 -16.36 9.06 -5.14
N PRO A 197 -17.05 9.19 -6.28
CA PRO A 197 -17.31 8.05 -7.15
C PRO A 197 -16.06 7.33 -7.69
N LEU A 198 -14.89 7.99 -7.69
CA LEU A 198 -13.68 7.51 -8.39
C LEU A 198 -12.62 6.93 -7.45
N TYR A 199 -12.53 7.44 -6.22
CA TYR A 199 -11.53 7.04 -5.24
C TYR A 199 -12.05 7.27 -3.81
N ARG A 200 -11.43 6.59 -2.85
CA ARG A 200 -11.57 6.87 -1.43
C ARG A 200 -10.25 7.29 -0.80
N GLY A 201 -10.21 8.54 -0.40
CA GLY A 201 -9.17 9.19 0.39
C GLY A 201 -7.74 9.21 -0.15
N ALA A 202 -6.88 10.04 0.42
CA ALA A 202 -5.47 10.22 0.05
C ALA A 202 -4.61 10.50 1.28
N VAL A 203 -3.34 10.09 1.25
CA VAL A 203 -2.37 10.31 2.33
C VAL A 203 -1.40 11.42 1.96
N TYR A 204 -1.19 12.38 2.86
CA TYR A 204 -0.28 13.51 2.69
C TYR A 204 0.85 13.45 3.72
N VAL A 205 2.09 13.58 3.25
CA VAL A 205 3.30 13.65 4.09
C VAL A 205 3.93 15.05 3.90
N PRO A 206 4.03 15.88 4.95
CA PRO A 206 4.39 17.29 4.77
C PRO A 206 5.90 17.57 4.74
N THR A 207 6.27 18.77 4.29
CA THR A 207 7.64 19.31 4.32
C THR A 207 7.69 20.71 4.97
N PRO A 208 7.52 20.82 6.30
CA PRO A 208 7.30 22.10 6.98
C PRO A 208 8.44 23.10 6.93
N LEU A 209 9.67 22.64 6.63
CA LEU A 209 10.83 23.53 6.61
C LEU A 209 11.05 24.20 5.25
N PHE A 210 10.30 23.80 4.22
CA PHE A 210 10.43 24.26 2.83
C PHE A 210 11.83 24.00 2.25
N TYR A 211 12.34 24.90 1.40
CA TYR A 211 13.65 24.79 0.76
C TYR A 211 14.72 25.71 1.33
N LEU A 212 15.96 25.40 0.94
CA LEU A 212 17.09 26.31 1.03
C LEU A 212 17.10 27.25 -0.18
N ASP A 213 16.79 28.53 0.04
CA ASP A 213 16.96 29.60 -0.95
C ASP A 213 18.46 29.87 -1.18
N ALA A 214 18.93 29.50 -2.38
CA ALA A 214 20.33 29.62 -2.80
C ALA A 214 20.83 31.07 -2.89
N SER A 215 19.94 32.07 -2.89
CA SER A 215 20.35 33.48 -2.82
C SER A 215 20.89 33.87 -1.43
N LYS A 216 20.55 33.11 -0.38
CA LYS A 216 20.89 33.41 1.03
C LYS A 216 21.22 32.13 1.82
N PRO A 217 22.13 31.27 1.36
CA PRO A 217 22.32 29.91 1.89
C PRO A 217 22.69 29.92 3.38
N GLU A 218 23.55 30.83 3.81
CA GLU A 218 23.97 30.93 5.21
C GLU A 218 22.83 31.31 6.16
N LYS A 219 21.90 32.15 5.70
CA LYS A 219 20.73 32.54 6.47
C LYS A 219 19.74 31.38 6.56
N GLU A 220 19.52 30.67 5.46
CA GLU A 220 18.58 29.56 5.38
C GLU A 220 19.03 28.34 6.18
N ILE A 221 20.31 27.96 6.11
CA ILE A 221 20.86 26.89 6.96
C ILE A 221 20.63 27.22 8.44
N LYS A 222 20.92 28.45 8.87
CA LYS A 222 20.68 28.90 10.25
C LYS A 222 19.19 28.89 10.61
N ARG A 223 18.30 29.29 9.69
CA ARG A 223 16.84 29.25 9.87
C ARG A 223 16.38 27.83 10.15
N MET A 224 16.71 26.88 9.28
CA MET A 224 16.27 25.48 9.37
C MET A 224 16.82 24.83 10.63
N CYS A 225 18.13 24.97 10.90
CA CYS A 225 18.79 24.46 12.11
C CYS A 225 18.19 24.99 13.42
N LYS A 226 17.68 26.23 13.41
CA LYS A 226 17.00 26.81 14.57
C LYS A 226 15.56 26.33 14.68
N ALA A 227 14.87 26.17 13.56
CA ALA A 227 13.47 25.76 13.51
C ALA A 227 13.27 24.35 14.09
N ILE A 228 14.09 23.37 13.69
CA ILE A 228 13.97 21.97 14.14
C ILE A 228 14.08 21.79 15.66
N LYS A 229 14.69 22.73 16.38
CA LYS A 229 14.77 22.68 17.85
C LYS A 229 13.41 22.83 18.54
N ARG A 230 12.42 23.35 17.82
CA ARG A 230 11.07 23.65 18.34
C ARG A 230 10.06 22.57 18.02
N PHE A 231 10.41 21.62 17.15
CA PHE A 231 9.53 20.54 16.77
C PHE A 231 9.38 19.56 17.94
N LYS A 232 8.18 19.01 18.07
CA LYS A 232 7.88 17.93 19.02
C LYS A 232 8.40 16.60 18.49
N GLU A 233 8.28 15.54 19.28
CA GLU A 233 8.86 14.24 18.92
C GLU A 233 8.06 13.54 17.80
N GLU A 234 6.75 13.71 17.81
CA GLU A 234 5.77 13.21 16.84
C GLU A 234 5.75 14.00 15.52
N GLU A 235 6.32 15.22 15.50
CA GLU A 235 6.30 16.10 14.34
C GLU A 235 7.44 15.77 13.35
N ILE A 236 7.13 15.79 12.06
CA ILE A 236 8.06 15.47 10.97
C ILE A 236 8.86 16.70 10.58
N ALA A 237 10.19 16.62 10.68
CA ALA A 237 11.08 17.66 10.18
C ALA A 237 11.47 17.39 8.70
N GLY A 238 10.57 17.73 7.77
CA GLY A 238 10.79 17.56 6.33
C GLY A 238 11.23 18.83 5.62
N PHE A 239 12.14 18.69 4.64
CA PHE A 239 12.55 19.78 3.74
C PHE A 239 12.85 19.26 2.32
N PHE A 240 12.85 20.18 1.37
CA PHE A 240 13.22 19.90 -0.01
C PHE A 240 14.45 20.72 -0.44
N TYR A 241 15.24 20.18 -1.38
CA TYR A 241 16.56 20.69 -1.72
C TYR A 241 16.87 20.47 -3.19
N HIS A 242 17.34 21.50 -3.88
CA HIS A 242 17.75 21.40 -5.28
C HIS A 242 19.19 20.85 -5.37
N PRO A 243 19.43 19.62 -5.84
CA PRO A 243 20.75 18.99 -5.73
C PRO A 243 21.82 19.65 -6.60
N TYR A 244 21.45 20.39 -7.65
CA TYR A 244 22.41 21.14 -8.48
C TYR A 244 23.18 22.21 -7.68
N LEU A 245 22.68 22.64 -6.52
CA LEU A 245 23.38 23.55 -5.61
C LEU A 245 24.68 22.96 -5.06
N GLU A 246 24.83 21.64 -5.07
CA GLU A 246 26.05 20.95 -4.63
C GLU A 246 27.10 20.84 -5.75
N PHE A 247 26.74 21.06 -7.01
CA PHE A 247 27.65 20.82 -8.13
C PHE A 247 28.95 21.64 -8.11
N PRO A 248 28.97 22.91 -7.62
CA PRO A 248 30.21 23.66 -7.46
C PRO A 248 31.18 23.05 -6.41
N PHE A 249 30.65 22.27 -5.46
CA PHE A 249 31.43 21.63 -4.39
C PHE A 249 31.96 20.25 -4.80
N ILE A 250 31.64 19.77 -6.01
CA ILE A 250 32.02 18.44 -6.49
C ILE A 250 32.93 18.58 -7.71
N ARG A 251 34.14 18.03 -7.62
CA ARG A 251 35.12 18.04 -8.72
C ARG A 251 35.89 16.73 -8.82
N LYS A 252 36.43 16.45 -10.01
CA LYS A 252 37.44 15.41 -10.20
C LYS A 252 38.84 16.01 -10.04
N VAL A 253 39.71 15.32 -9.30
CA VAL A 253 41.13 15.64 -9.17
C VAL A 253 41.90 14.37 -9.55
N GLY A 254 42.31 14.29 -10.83
CA GLY A 254 42.75 13.03 -11.44
C GLY A 254 41.61 12.01 -11.50
N GLU A 255 41.85 10.79 -11.01
CA GLU A 255 40.83 9.74 -10.90
C GLU A 255 39.98 9.85 -9.62
N ARG A 256 40.34 10.74 -8.70
CA ARG A 256 39.64 10.88 -7.42
C ARG A 256 38.49 11.86 -7.52
N VAL A 257 37.39 11.52 -6.85
CA VAL A 257 36.26 12.41 -6.62
C VAL A 257 36.49 13.19 -5.33
N VAL A 258 36.39 14.51 -5.41
CA VAL A 258 36.41 15.40 -4.25
C VAL A 258 35.05 16.05 -4.12
N TYR A 259 34.39 15.82 -2.99
CA TYR A 259 33.19 16.53 -2.56
C TYR A 259 33.58 17.38 -1.35
N GLU A 260 33.60 18.70 -1.50
CA GLU A 260 34.09 19.62 -0.48
C GLU A 260 33.30 19.49 0.83
N GLU A 261 34.04 19.33 1.93
CA GLU A 261 33.46 19.34 3.26
C GLU A 261 32.85 20.70 3.58
N GLY A 262 31.65 20.69 4.16
CA GLY A 262 30.97 21.94 4.55
C GLY A 262 30.14 22.57 3.44
N SER A 263 29.84 21.84 2.36
CA SER A 263 28.78 22.22 1.42
C SER A 263 27.43 22.38 2.12
N TYR A 264 26.46 23.01 1.45
CA TYR A 264 25.18 23.37 2.09
C TYR A 264 24.41 22.13 2.57
N LEU A 265 24.28 21.11 1.73
CA LEU A 265 23.58 19.88 2.08
C LEU A 265 24.28 19.13 3.23
N GLN A 266 25.61 19.01 3.20
CA GLN A 266 26.36 18.34 4.26
C GLN A 266 26.17 19.04 5.61
N ARG A 267 26.13 20.38 5.63
CA ARG A 267 25.89 21.15 6.85
C ARG A 267 24.47 20.99 7.38
N LEU A 268 23.47 20.92 6.50
CA LEU A 268 22.09 20.63 6.89
C LEU A 268 21.97 19.23 7.51
N VAL A 269 22.46 18.20 6.83
CA VAL A 269 22.46 16.81 7.33
C VAL A 269 23.13 16.73 8.71
N LYS A 270 24.34 17.29 8.83
CA LYS A 270 25.08 17.31 10.10
C LYS A 270 24.30 18.03 11.20
N CYS A 271 23.63 19.13 10.88
CA CYS A 271 22.83 19.88 11.84
C CYS A 271 21.64 19.07 12.38
N PHE A 272 20.92 18.35 11.52
CA PHE A 272 19.82 17.49 11.94
C PHE A 272 20.31 16.34 12.83
N GLN A 273 21.38 15.66 12.41
CA GLN A 273 21.99 14.57 13.18
C GLN A 273 22.48 15.04 14.55
N GLN A 274 23.07 16.24 14.64
CA GLN A 274 23.46 16.86 15.91
C GLN A 274 22.28 17.19 16.83
N GLN A 275 21.08 17.34 16.29
CA GLN A 275 19.83 17.50 17.05
C GLN A 275 19.09 16.16 17.25
N GLN A 276 19.78 15.03 17.03
CA GLN A 276 19.27 13.67 17.20
C GLN A 276 18.05 13.33 16.33
N TYR A 277 17.91 14.01 15.19
CA TYR A 277 16.96 13.60 14.16
C TYR A 277 17.49 12.39 13.39
N THR A 278 16.60 11.45 13.12
CA THR A 278 16.85 10.32 12.24
C THR A 278 16.15 10.59 10.91
N PHE A 279 16.90 10.55 9.81
CA PHE A 279 16.29 10.59 8.48
C PHE A 279 15.66 9.24 8.20
N VAL A 280 14.40 9.25 7.76
CA VAL A 280 13.62 8.03 7.54
C VAL A 280 13.12 7.97 6.09
N PRO A 281 12.88 6.77 5.53
CA PRO A 281 12.18 6.64 4.26
C PRO A 281 10.71 7.08 4.40
N LEU A 282 10.13 7.68 3.38
CA LEU A 282 8.76 8.19 3.39
C LEU A 282 7.75 7.08 3.64
N LEU A 283 7.94 5.92 3.01
CA LEU A 283 7.07 4.75 3.20
C LEU A 283 7.17 4.14 4.60
N SER A 284 8.08 4.58 5.47
CA SER A 284 8.07 4.18 6.90
C SER A 284 7.09 4.97 7.75
N LEU A 285 6.50 6.03 7.19
CA LEU A 285 5.52 6.89 7.85
C LEU A 285 4.08 6.50 7.51
N VAL A 286 3.89 5.50 6.65
CA VAL A 286 2.60 5.04 6.14
C VAL A 286 2.62 3.52 6.13
N SER A 287 1.56 2.86 6.59
CA SER A 287 1.45 1.39 6.55
C SER A 287 0.62 0.91 5.36
N LEU A 288 -0.49 1.61 5.10
CA LEU A 288 -1.41 1.33 4.01
C LEU A 288 -1.63 2.60 3.18
N VAL A 289 -1.63 2.45 1.86
CA VAL A 289 -1.91 3.56 0.92
C VAL A 289 -3.22 3.29 0.18
N PRO A 290 -4.22 4.18 0.26
CA PRO A 290 -5.45 4.04 -0.52
C PRO A 290 -5.17 3.94 -2.01
N SER A 291 -5.84 3.03 -2.69
CA SER A 291 -5.56 2.67 -4.08
C SER A 291 -6.81 2.76 -4.94
N MET A 292 -7.55 1.67 -5.15
CA MET A 292 -8.67 1.67 -6.09
C MET A 292 -10.01 1.68 -5.35
N ARG A 293 -11.02 2.30 -5.97
CA ARG A 293 -12.43 2.19 -5.56
C ARG A 293 -13.25 1.65 -6.72
N GLN A 294 -14.16 0.73 -6.42
CA GLN A 294 -15.22 0.34 -7.33
C GLN A 294 -16.59 0.58 -6.68
N THR A 295 -17.48 1.30 -7.37
CA THR A 295 -18.87 1.58 -6.95
C THR A 295 -19.87 0.79 -7.78
N GLY A 296 -21.10 0.63 -7.28
CA GLY A 296 -22.12 -0.21 -7.95
C GLY A 296 -21.71 -1.68 -7.99
N PHE A 297 -20.76 -2.08 -7.15
CA PHE A 297 -20.15 -3.39 -7.17
C PHE A 297 -20.99 -4.34 -6.31
N PHE A 298 -21.75 -5.19 -7.01
CA PHE A 298 -22.56 -6.28 -6.43
C PHE A 298 -23.35 -5.85 -5.18
N PRO A 299 -24.35 -4.96 -5.32
CA PRO A 299 -25.11 -4.43 -4.19
C PRO A 299 -25.72 -5.55 -3.35
N GLY A 300 -25.45 -5.53 -2.05
CA GLY A 300 -26.00 -6.51 -1.10
C GLY A 300 -25.44 -7.94 -1.22
N ALA A 301 -24.51 -8.22 -2.12
CA ALA A 301 -23.87 -9.53 -2.23
C ALA A 301 -22.83 -9.77 -1.14
N GLU A 302 -22.70 -11.04 -0.73
CA GLU A 302 -21.57 -11.51 0.08
C GLU A 302 -20.30 -11.54 -0.78
N VAL A 303 -19.19 -11.08 -0.22
CA VAL A 303 -17.89 -11.04 -0.90
C VAL A 303 -16.84 -11.68 0.00
N LEU A 304 -16.11 -12.64 -0.56
CA LEU A 304 -14.95 -13.29 0.02
C LEU A 304 -13.71 -13.01 -0.84
N THR A 305 -12.55 -13.47 -0.38
CA THR A 305 -11.28 -13.37 -1.09
C THR A 305 -10.64 -14.75 -1.21
N GLY A 306 -9.90 -14.99 -2.28
CA GLY A 306 -9.14 -16.22 -2.50
C GLY A 306 -8.52 -16.29 -3.90
N ASP A 307 -7.43 -17.02 -4.05
CA ASP A 307 -6.75 -17.24 -5.33
C ASP A 307 -7.32 -18.49 -6.01
N VAL A 308 -8.45 -18.34 -6.69
CA VAL A 308 -9.15 -19.49 -7.29
C VAL A 308 -8.50 -19.92 -8.60
N ASN A 309 -7.60 -19.10 -9.16
CA ASN A 309 -6.98 -19.33 -10.45
C ASN A 309 -5.53 -19.86 -10.34
N GLY A 310 -4.89 -19.67 -9.18
CA GLY A 310 -3.55 -20.15 -8.84
C GLY A 310 -2.42 -19.25 -9.36
N ASP A 311 -2.66 -17.94 -9.58
CA ASP A 311 -1.65 -16.99 -10.08
C ASP A 311 -0.97 -16.18 -8.97
N GLY A 312 -1.30 -16.44 -7.71
CA GLY A 312 -0.82 -15.74 -6.53
C GLY A 312 -1.50 -14.40 -6.26
N ILE A 313 -2.53 -14.04 -7.02
CA ILE A 313 -3.34 -12.84 -6.81
C ILE A 313 -4.75 -13.27 -6.43
N SER A 314 -5.23 -12.79 -5.30
CA SER A 314 -6.58 -13.06 -4.84
C SER A 314 -7.63 -12.44 -5.78
N GLU A 315 -8.70 -13.19 -6.01
CA GLU A 315 -9.96 -12.69 -6.54
C GLU A 315 -10.88 -12.15 -5.44
N LEU A 316 -11.83 -11.31 -5.84
CA LEU A 316 -13.06 -11.10 -5.08
C LEU A 316 -14.10 -12.13 -5.51
N LEU A 317 -14.50 -13.00 -4.58
CA LEU A 317 -15.48 -14.05 -4.81
C LEU A 317 -16.85 -13.58 -4.33
N VAL A 318 -17.79 -13.50 -5.25
CA VAL A 318 -19.09 -12.86 -5.04
C VAL A 318 -20.18 -13.89 -5.12
N ARG A 319 -20.97 -14.02 -4.05
CA ARG A 319 -22.18 -14.84 -4.04
C ARG A 319 -23.39 -13.96 -4.30
N GLU A 320 -24.01 -14.13 -5.47
CA GLU A 320 -25.25 -13.42 -5.78
C GLU A 320 -26.44 -14.03 -5.01
N PRO A 321 -27.16 -13.23 -4.19
CA PRO A 321 -28.18 -13.75 -3.29
C PRO A 321 -29.41 -14.31 -4.02
N ASP A 322 -29.78 -13.73 -5.18
CA ASP A 322 -31.01 -14.10 -5.88
C ASP A 322 -30.86 -15.36 -6.73
N THR A 323 -29.67 -15.60 -7.27
CA THR A 323 -29.41 -16.70 -8.22
C THR A 323 -28.61 -17.85 -7.62
N ASP A 324 -27.98 -17.65 -6.45
CA ASP A 324 -26.94 -18.52 -5.88
C ASP A 324 -25.81 -18.80 -6.89
N SER A 325 -25.55 -17.83 -7.77
CA SER A 325 -24.42 -17.84 -8.69
C SER A 325 -23.20 -17.24 -8.01
N TRP A 326 -22.05 -17.81 -8.32
CA TRP A 326 -20.76 -17.36 -7.84
C TRP A 326 -19.98 -16.71 -8.97
N LEU A 327 -19.45 -15.53 -8.71
CA LEU A 327 -18.57 -14.82 -9.61
C LEU A 327 -17.18 -14.67 -8.99
N ALA A 328 -16.16 -14.80 -9.82
CA ALA A 328 -14.82 -14.33 -9.50
C ALA A 328 -14.62 -12.99 -10.20
N ALA A 329 -14.31 -11.94 -9.45
CA ALA A 329 -13.77 -10.72 -10.00
C ALA A 329 -12.24 -10.75 -9.85
N SER A 330 -11.53 -10.85 -10.97
CA SER A 330 -10.07 -10.91 -11.04
C SER A 330 -9.52 -9.55 -11.44
N GLY A 331 -8.47 -9.09 -10.74
CA GLY A 331 -7.82 -7.81 -10.96
C GLY A 331 -6.51 -7.70 -10.18
N SER A 332 -5.67 -6.74 -10.56
CA SER A 332 -4.35 -6.52 -9.95
C SER A 332 -4.14 -5.03 -9.61
N LEU A 333 -3.56 -4.77 -8.44
CA LEU A 333 -3.16 -3.46 -7.94
C LEU A 333 -1.65 -3.22 -8.08
N GLU A 334 -1.00 -3.90 -9.04
CA GLU A 334 0.44 -3.82 -9.31
C GLU A 334 0.99 -2.40 -9.57
N THR A 335 0.16 -1.47 -10.05
CA THR A 335 0.63 -0.13 -10.45
C THR A 335 0.75 0.86 -9.29
N PHE A 336 1.14 0.43 -8.10
CA PHE A 336 1.37 1.35 -6.98
C PHE A 336 2.36 2.48 -7.33
N PRO A 337 2.12 3.74 -6.90
CA PRO A 337 0.91 4.27 -6.24
C PRO A 337 -0.18 4.73 -7.22
N CYS A 338 0.00 4.53 -8.53
CA CYS A 338 -0.99 4.82 -9.55
C CYS A 338 -2.27 3.98 -9.36
N ARG A 339 -3.40 4.67 -9.24
CA ARG A 339 -4.73 4.07 -9.17
C ARG A 339 -5.15 3.64 -10.58
N GLN A 340 -5.60 2.40 -10.74
CA GLN A 340 -6.24 1.94 -11.96
C GLN A 340 -7.75 2.13 -11.86
N SER A 341 -8.36 2.63 -12.93
CA SER A 341 -9.81 2.58 -13.06
C SER A 341 -10.25 1.14 -13.36
N ALA A 342 -10.95 0.51 -12.42
CA ALA A 342 -11.64 -0.78 -12.57
C ALA A 342 -10.75 -1.98 -13.00
N PRO A 343 -9.75 -2.39 -12.18
CA PRO A 343 -8.93 -3.56 -12.48
C PRO A 343 -9.69 -4.89 -12.35
N PHE A 344 -10.86 -4.92 -11.71
CA PHE A 344 -11.59 -6.16 -11.44
C PHE A 344 -12.67 -6.45 -12.48
N ALA A 345 -12.41 -7.43 -13.35
CA ALA A 345 -13.36 -7.98 -14.30
C ALA A 345 -14.01 -9.24 -13.71
N SER A 346 -15.34 -9.33 -13.76
CA SER A 346 -16.08 -10.45 -13.19
C SER A 346 -16.45 -11.51 -14.23
N ARG A 347 -16.45 -12.77 -13.79
CA ARG A 347 -16.91 -13.92 -14.55
C ARG A 347 -17.63 -14.89 -13.64
N VAL A 348 -18.66 -15.56 -14.16
CA VAL A 348 -19.33 -16.64 -13.43
C VAL A 348 -18.37 -17.83 -13.31
N ILE A 349 -18.20 -18.33 -12.08
CA ILE A 349 -17.36 -19.49 -11.77
C ILE A 349 -18.17 -20.68 -11.25
N GLY A 350 -19.41 -20.46 -10.83
CA GLY A 350 -20.29 -21.51 -10.34
C GLY A 350 -21.75 -21.08 -10.29
N ALA A 351 -22.66 -22.04 -10.37
CA ALA A 351 -24.10 -21.78 -10.26
C ALA A 351 -24.77 -22.83 -9.38
N LYS A 352 -25.57 -22.38 -8.40
CA LYS A 352 -26.33 -23.24 -7.47
C LYS A 352 -25.41 -24.20 -6.70
N MET A 353 -24.33 -23.65 -6.13
CA MET A 353 -23.35 -24.42 -5.35
C MET A 353 -23.97 -24.96 -4.05
N GLY A 354 -25.12 -24.42 -3.63
CA GLY A 354 -25.91 -24.98 -2.54
C GLY A 354 -25.80 -24.18 -1.24
N PRO A 355 -26.61 -24.55 -0.24
CA PRO A 355 -26.75 -23.78 0.98
C PRO A 355 -25.56 -24.02 1.91
N GLY A 356 -25.27 -23.02 2.73
CA GLY A 356 -24.24 -23.10 3.77
C GLY A 356 -23.43 -21.82 3.88
N ARG A 357 -22.68 -21.72 4.97
CA ARG A 357 -21.61 -20.73 5.12
C ARG A 357 -20.47 -21.13 4.19
N ALA A 358 -19.98 -20.19 3.40
CA ALA A 358 -18.85 -20.40 2.52
C ALA A 358 -17.52 -20.15 3.26
N LEU A 359 -16.56 -21.01 3.00
CA LEU A 359 -15.13 -20.81 3.27
C LEU A 359 -14.37 -21.06 1.97
N VAL A 360 -13.18 -20.48 1.86
CA VAL A 360 -12.36 -20.52 0.66
C VAL A 360 -10.93 -20.86 1.05
N GLY A 361 -10.32 -21.81 0.35
CA GLY A 361 -8.95 -22.25 0.58
C GLY A 361 -8.60 -23.51 -0.21
N ASP A 362 -7.33 -23.71 -0.52
CA ASP A 362 -6.82 -24.91 -1.22
C ASP A 362 -6.95 -26.17 -0.36
N VAL A 363 -8.00 -26.97 -0.54
CA VAL A 363 -8.23 -28.19 0.26
C VAL A 363 -7.69 -29.45 -0.40
N ASN A 364 -7.24 -29.35 -1.66
CA ASN A 364 -6.72 -30.48 -2.44
C ASN A 364 -5.20 -30.44 -2.66
N GLY A 365 -4.55 -29.30 -2.41
CA GLY A 365 -3.12 -29.05 -2.48
C GLY A 365 -2.63 -28.78 -3.90
N ASP A 366 -3.48 -28.28 -4.79
CA ASP A 366 -3.15 -28.01 -6.20
C ASP A 366 -2.72 -26.56 -6.48
N GLY A 367 -2.68 -25.73 -5.43
CA GLY A 367 -2.31 -24.31 -5.46
C GLY A 367 -3.46 -23.37 -5.85
N ARG A 368 -4.70 -23.86 -5.90
CA ARG A 368 -5.90 -23.04 -6.14
C ARG A 368 -6.85 -23.13 -4.97
N ASP A 369 -7.44 -22.01 -4.62
CA ASP A 369 -8.47 -21.98 -3.59
C ASP A 369 -9.78 -22.60 -4.08
N ASP A 370 -10.31 -23.52 -3.28
CA ASP A 370 -11.56 -24.22 -3.50
C ASP A 370 -12.71 -23.58 -2.69
N LEU A 371 -13.96 -23.86 -3.08
CA LEU A 371 -15.12 -23.50 -2.27
C LEU A 371 -15.48 -24.63 -1.29
N VAL A 372 -15.55 -24.31 0.00
CA VAL A 372 -16.08 -25.19 1.04
C VAL A 372 -17.40 -24.63 1.57
N LEU A 373 -18.47 -25.42 1.48
CA LEU A 373 -19.80 -25.08 1.98
C LEU A 373 -20.14 -25.89 3.21
N TRP A 374 -20.34 -25.21 4.33
CA TRP A 374 -20.77 -25.82 5.59
C TRP A 374 -22.24 -25.53 5.88
N ASN A 375 -23.04 -26.59 5.90
CA ASN A 375 -24.42 -26.53 6.34
C ASN A 375 -24.53 -26.91 7.82
N ALA A 376 -24.53 -25.91 8.69
CA ALA A 376 -24.64 -26.09 10.15
C ALA A 376 -25.95 -26.77 10.59
N ALA A 377 -27.02 -26.72 9.79
CA ALA A 377 -28.28 -27.39 10.15
C ALA A 377 -28.18 -28.92 10.06
N THR A 378 -27.37 -29.44 9.13
CA THR A 378 -27.18 -30.88 8.91
C THR A 378 -25.81 -31.39 9.34
N GLY A 379 -24.85 -30.50 9.59
CA GLY A 379 -23.44 -30.85 9.80
C GLY A 379 -22.78 -31.42 8.54
N THR A 380 -23.27 -31.03 7.35
CA THR A 380 -22.74 -31.47 6.06
C THR A 380 -21.74 -30.45 5.53
N TRP A 381 -20.64 -30.95 4.99
CA TRP A 381 -19.56 -30.20 4.37
C TRP A 381 -19.41 -30.64 2.92
N SER A 382 -19.62 -29.72 2.00
CA SER A 382 -19.48 -29.95 0.57
C SER A 382 -18.34 -29.13 0.01
N VAL A 383 -17.55 -29.69 -0.89
CA VAL A 383 -16.41 -29.03 -1.52
C VAL A 383 -16.63 -28.96 -3.02
N ALA A 384 -16.42 -27.77 -3.58
CA ALA A 384 -16.43 -27.49 -5.00
C ALA A 384 -14.99 -27.13 -5.41
N LEU A 385 -14.30 -28.07 -6.06
CA LEU A 385 -12.90 -27.89 -6.44
C LEU A 385 -12.75 -26.88 -7.58
N SER A 386 -11.72 -26.04 -7.55
CA SER A 386 -11.38 -25.13 -8.63
C SER A 386 -10.53 -25.82 -9.69
N ASP A 387 -10.89 -25.62 -10.97
CA ASP A 387 -10.04 -25.99 -12.11
C ASP A 387 -9.18 -24.81 -12.63
N GLY A 388 -9.19 -23.69 -11.90
CA GLY A 388 -8.56 -22.43 -12.28
C GLY A 388 -9.47 -21.51 -13.10
N VAL A 389 -10.58 -22.05 -13.61
CA VAL A 389 -11.62 -21.33 -14.32
C VAL A 389 -12.93 -21.46 -13.56
N SER A 390 -13.51 -22.64 -13.42
CA SER A 390 -14.77 -22.84 -12.71
C SER A 390 -14.59 -23.69 -11.45
N TRP A 391 -15.56 -23.58 -10.55
CA TRP A 391 -15.76 -24.59 -9.53
C TRP A 391 -16.54 -25.77 -10.10
N GLN A 392 -16.04 -26.97 -9.82
CA GLN A 392 -16.71 -28.22 -10.13
C GLN A 392 -17.99 -28.38 -9.29
N PRO A 393 -18.94 -29.24 -9.71
CA PRO A 393 -20.11 -29.54 -8.90
C PRO A 393 -19.71 -29.99 -7.48
N PRO A 394 -20.32 -29.43 -6.42
CA PRO A 394 -19.93 -29.74 -5.05
C PRO A 394 -20.14 -31.22 -4.69
N ALA A 395 -19.14 -31.81 -4.04
CA ALA A 395 -19.19 -33.16 -3.50
C ALA A 395 -19.18 -33.13 -1.98
N VAL A 396 -19.93 -34.03 -1.32
CA VAL A 396 -19.93 -34.13 0.15
C VAL A 396 -18.64 -34.78 0.61
N TRP A 397 -17.85 -34.06 1.40
CA TRP A 397 -16.55 -34.50 1.92
C TRP A 397 -16.60 -34.88 3.40
N LEU A 398 -17.56 -34.37 4.17
CA LEU A 398 -17.77 -34.71 5.58
C LEU A 398 -19.24 -34.57 5.98
N THR A 399 -19.71 -35.44 6.88
CA THR A 399 -21.07 -35.41 7.42
C THR A 399 -21.07 -35.59 8.93
N GLY A 400 -22.10 -35.06 9.61
CA GLY A 400 -22.29 -35.23 11.06
C GLY A 400 -21.32 -34.43 11.93
N ALA A 401 -20.60 -33.46 11.37
CA ALA A 401 -19.63 -32.63 12.09
C ALA A 401 -20.13 -31.19 12.23
N ALA A 402 -19.96 -30.59 13.41
CA ALA A 402 -20.37 -29.23 13.74
C ALA A 402 -21.84 -28.93 13.35
N GLN A 403 -22.77 -29.77 13.80
CA GLN A 403 -24.20 -29.51 13.66
C GLN A 403 -24.68 -28.56 14.77
N GLY A 404 -25.45 -27.53 14.39
CA GLY A 404 -26.03 -26.53 15.27
C GLY A 404 -25.35 -25.16 15.21
N ASP A 405 -25.94 -24.19 15.89
CA ASP A 405 -25.56 -22.78 15.92
C ASP A 405 -24.39 -22.45 16.87
N ALA A 406 -24.01 -23.39 17.74
CA ALA A 406 -22.94 -23.22 18.71
C ALA A 406 -21.53 -23.29 18.09
N TRP A 407 -21.41 -23.54 16.79
CA TRP A 407 -20.13 -23.82 16.14
C TRP A 407 -19.63 -22.62 15.34
N GLU A 408 -18.31 -22.47 15.35
CA GLU A 408 -17.57 -21.65 14.41
C GLU A 408 -16.54 -22.54 13.72
N ALA A 409 -16.25 -22.27 12.46
CA ALA A 409 -15.34 -23.08 11.69
C ALA A 409 -14.37 -22.26 10.86
N PHE A 410 -13.19 -22.83 10.65
CA PHE A 410 -12.06 -22.20 10.01
C PHE A 410 -11.37 -23.22 9.10
N LEU A 411 -10.76 -22.72 8.02
CA LEU A 411 -9.81 -23.47 7.24
C LEU A 411 -8.40 -23.19 7.76
N THR A 412 -7.57 -24.21 7.85
CA THR A 412 -6.20 -24.09 8.38
C THR A 412 -5.30 -25.22 7.85
N ASP A 413 -4.08 -24.93 7.42
CA ASP A 413 -3.06 -25.97 7.19
C ASP A 413 -2.36 -26.32 8.51
N TRP A 414 -2.95 -27.23 9.27
CA TRP A 414 -2.45 -27.52 10.63
C TRP A 414 -1.22 -28.44 10.63
N ASN A 415 -1.03 -29.25 9.57
CA ASN A 415 0.00 -30.27 9.50
C ASN A 415 1.17 -29.89 8.54
N GLY A 416 1.02 -28.82 7.78
CA GLY A 416 2.02 -28.26 6.87
C GLY A 416 2.13 -29.07 5.57
N ASP A 417 1.04 -29.72 5.15
CA ASP A 417 1.02 -30.54 3.95
C ASP A 417 0.58 -29.77 2.69
N GLY A 418 0.30 -28.47 2.84
CA GLY A 418 -0.13 -27.56 1.79
C GLY A 418 -1.63 -27.61 1.51
N ARG A 419 -2.41 -28.42 2.25
CA ARG A 419 -3.87 -28.45 2.16
C ARG A 419 -4.50 -27.78 3.37
N LYS A 420 -5.64 -27.14 3.14
CA LYS A 420 -6.50 -26.66 4.21
C LYS A 420 -7.29 -27.81 4.82
N ASP A 421 -7.16 -27.95 6.12
CA ASP A 421 -7.98 -28.77 7.02
C ASP A 421 -9.09 -27.92 7.65
N ILE A 422 -9.97 -28.56 8.43
CA ILE A 422 -11.08 -27.88 9.12
C ILE A 422 -10.84 -27.86 10.63
N ALA A 423 -10.72 -26.66 11.21
CA ALA A 423 -10.82 -26.45 12.66
C ALA A 423 -12.24 -26.06 13.06
N LEU A 424 -12.80 -26.74 14.06
CA LEU A 424 -14.16 -26.57 14.55
C LEU A 424 -14.16 -26.14 16.00
N TRP A 425 -14.73 -24.98 16.30
CA TRP A 425 -14.83 -24.45 17.65
C TRP A 425 -16.26 -24.44 18.15
N ASN A 426 -16.53 -25.16 19.24
CA ASN A 426 -17.80 -25.07 19.93
C ASN A 426 -17.79 -23.84 20.87
N LYS A 427 -18.35 -22.72 20.41
CA LYS A 427 -18.48 -21.46 21.16
C LYS A 427 -19.31 -21.57 22.44
N ARG A 428 -20.00 -22.69 22.68
CA ARG A 428 -20.74 -22.94 23.92
C ARG A 428 -19.90 -23.67 24.97
N THR A 429 -19.04 -24.61 24.58
CA THR A 429 -18.21 -25.38 25.52
C THR A 429 -16.74 -24.95 25.55
N GLY A 430 -16.30 -24.21 24.54
CA GLY A 430 -14.90 -23.86 24.31
C GLY A 430 -14.08 -24.96 23.63
N ASP A 431 -14.69 -26.11 23.30
CA ASP A 431 -13.98 -27.25 22.73
C ASP A 431 -13.61 -27.05 21.26
N TRP A 432 -12.38 -27.40 20.92
CA TRP A 432 -11.88 -27.45 19.56
C TRP A 432 -11.82 -28.89 19.06
N TYR A 433 -12.19 -29.08 17.80
CA TYR A 433 -12.05 -30.33 17.06
C TYR A 433 -11.37 -30.04 15.73
N LEU A 434 -10.80 -31.08 15.14
CA LEU A 434 -10.07 -30.99 13.87
C LEU A 434 -10.59 -32.08 12.93
N ALA A 435 -10.77 -31.71 11.67
CA ALA A 435 -11.08 -32.62 10.58
C ALA A 435 -9.99 -32.47 9.50
N VAL A 436 -9.23 -33.54 9.29
CA VAL A 436 -8.05 -33.56 8.43
C VAL A 436 -8.43 -33.97 7.01
N GLY A 437 -7.99 -33.21 6.01
CA GLY A 437 -8.15 -33.44 4.59
C GLY A 437 -7.09 -34.38 4.02
N ASP A 438 -7.50 -35.22 3.07
CA ASP A 438 -6.59 -36.04 2.25
C ASP A 438 -6.57 -35.62 0.77
N GLY A 439 -7.15 -34.44 0.48
CA GLY A 439 -7.39 -33.91 -0.86
C GLY A 439 -8.62 -34.48 -1.59
N ALA A 440 -9.38 -35.38 -0.95
CA ALA A 440 -10.63 -35.90 -1.49
C ALA A 440 -11.79 -35.95 -0.49
N LYS A 441 -11.49 -35.94 0.82
CA LYS A 441 -12.47 -35.90 1.91
C LYS A 441 -11.84 -35.35 3.18
N PHE A 442 -12.67 -35.01 4.16
CA PHE A 442 -12.20 -34.72 5.52
C PHE A 442 -12.53 -35.86 6.47
N THR A 443 -11.64 -36.10 7.44
CA THR A 443 -11.83 -37.09 8.50
C THR A 443 -11.65 -36.44 9.86
N LEU A 444 -12.66 -36.51 10.73
CA LEU A 444 -12.52 -36.05 12.12
C LEU A 444 -11.39 -36.79 12.82
N ALA A 445 -10.51 -36.04 13.48
CA ALA A 445 -9.42 -36.58 14.27
C ALA A 445 -9.97 -37.50 15.37
N ALA A 446 -9.38 -38.70 15.51
CA ALA A 446 -9.84 -39.73 16.43
C ALA A 446 -9.76 -39.33 17.91
N ASP A 447 -8.93 -38.33 18.24
CA ASP A 447 -8.66 -37.89 19.61
C ASP A 447 -9.77 -37.01 20.22
N GLY A 448 -10.82 -36.70 19.44
CA GLY A 448 -11.96 -35.91 19.87
C GLY A 448 -11.59 -34.43 20.08
N VAL A 449 -11.81 -33.91 21.29
CA VAL A 449 -11.48 -32.52 21.64
C VAL A 449 -9.96 -32.35 21.60
N ILE A 450 -9.44 -31.49 20.72
CA ILE A 450 -7.99 -31.24 20.57
C ILE A 450 -7.46 -30.14 21.51
N ALA A 451 -8.33 -29.21 21.93
CA ALA A 451 -8.07 -28.17 22.92
C ALA A 451 -9.38 -27.61 23.49
N ARG A 452 -9.28 -26.84 24.58
CA ARG A 452 -10.39 -26.05 25.13
C ARG A 452 -9.92 -24.63 25.42
N THR A 453 -10.63 -23.64 24.87
CA THR A 453 -10.32 -22.21 25.04
C THR A 453 -11.54 -21.44 25.53
N ALA A 454 -11.33 -20.25 26.10
CA ALA A 454 -12.42 -19.42 26.59
C ALA A 454 -13.23 -18.81 25.43
N THR A 455 -14.55 -18.78 25.59
CA THR A 455 -15.52 -18.53 24.50
C THR A 455 -15.74 -17.05 24.19
N ASP A 456 -15.30 -16.15 25.06
CA ASP A 456 -15.30 -14.70 24.91
C ASP A 456 -14.15 -14.17 24.03
N TRP A 457 -13.22 -15.04 23.64
CA TRP A 457 -12.17 -14.72 22.68
C TRP A 457 -12.69 -14.76 21.23
N LYS A 458 -11.94 -14.14 20.34
CA LYS A 458 -12.04 -14.25 18.89
C LYS A 458 -10.88 -15.09 18.37
N ALA A 459 -11.09 -15.79 17.26
CA ALA A 459 -10.12 -16.75 16.71
C ALA A 459 -9.89 -16.50 15.22
N GLY A 460 -8.68 -16.80 14.76
CA GLY A 460 -8.25 -16.82 13.36
C GLY A 460 -7.06 -17.77 13.21
N PHE A 461 -6.70 -18.10 11.97
CA PHE A 461 -5.57 -18.97 11.65
C PHE A 461 -4.70 -18.32 10.58
N GLY A 462 -3.38 -18.49 10.71
CA GLY A 462 -2.37 -18.00 9.77
C GLY A 462 -0.98 -18.46 10.17
N ASP A 463 -0.03 -18.49 9.23
CA ASP A 463 1.36 -18.90 9.44
C ASP A 463 2.13 -17.75 10.09
N VAL A 464 1.88 -17.52 11.38
CA VAL A 464 2.44 -16.36 12.09
C VAL A 464 3.85 -16.64 12.59
N ASP A 465 4.30 -17.90 12.63
CA ASP A 465 5.67 -18.24 13.01
C ASP A 465 6.63 -18.50 11.84
N GLY A 466 6.10 -18.74 10.64
CA GLY A 466 6.83 -18.90 9.38
C GLY A 466 7.34 -20.32 9.17
N ASP A 467 6.74 -21.31 9.84
CA ASP A 467 7.13 -22.72 9.74
C ASP A 467 6.36 -23.51 8.66
N GLY A 468 5.41 -22.86 7.99
CA GLY A 468 4.58 -23.44 6.94
C GLY A 468 3.32 -24.14 7.46
N ARG A 469 3.06 -24.12 8.77
CA ARG A 469 1.76 -24.45 9.36
C ARG A 469 1.06 -23.17 9.78
N GLU A 470 -0.26 -23.25 9.94
CA GLU A 470 -1.05 -22.12 10.41
C GLU A 470 -1.42 -22.29 11.90
N GLU A 471 -1.01 -21.32 12.72
CA GLU A 471 -1.30 -21.31 14.16
C GLU A 471 -2.70 -20.76 14.45
N LEU A 472 -3.28 -21.19 15.58
CA LEU A 472 -4.45 -20.52 16.16
C LEU A 472 -4.01 -19.18 16.76
N VAL A 473 -4.55 -18.09 16.24
CA VAL A 473 -4.45 -16.74 16.84
C VAL A 473 -5.73 -16.42 17.60
N LEU A 474 -5.60 -16.15 18.89
CA LEU A 474 -6.68 -15.77 19.79
C LEU A 474 -6.54 -14.33 20.25
N TRP A 475 -7.62 -13.54 20.14
CA TRP A 475 -7.70 -12.17 20.65
C TRP A 475 -8.81 -12.01 21.68
N HIS A 476 -8.51 -11.35 22.81
CA HIS A 476 -9.49 -11.02 23.84
C HIS A 476 -9.87 -9.53 23.77
N PRO A 477 -11.07 -9.17 23.27
CA PRO A 477 -11.42 -7.77 22.99
C PRO A 477 -11.39 -6.85 24.20
N ALA A 478 -11.74 -7.33 25.39
CA ALA A 478 -11.82 -6.47 26.57
C ALA A 478 -10.45 -6.13 27.19
N THR A 479 -9.39 -6.91 26.90
CA THR A 479 -8.05 -6.69 27.45
C THR A 479 -7.01 -6.36 26.37
N GLY A 480 -7.31 -6.62 25.09
CA GLY A 480 -6.34 -6.51 24.00
C GLY A 480 -5.19 -7.51 24.11
N SER A 481 -5.46 -8.70 24.68
CA SER A 481 -4.49 -9.80 24.77
C SER A 481 -4.54 -10.65 23.51
N TRP A 482 -3.37 -11.00 22.98
CA TRP A 482 -3.18 -11.80 21.78
C TRP A 482 -2.36 -13.04 22.10
N ASN A 483 -2.96 -14.21 21.98
CA ASN A 483 -2.31 -15.49 22.25
C ASN A 483 -2.20 -16.29 20.97
N VAL A 484 -1.09 -17.00 20.82
CA VAL A 484 -0.88 -17.91 19.70
C VAL A 484 -0.77 -19.33 20.23
N GLY A 485 -1.42 -20.27 19.53
CA GLY A 485 -1.36 -21.69 19.81
C GLY A 485 -0.89 -22.47 18.60
N ALA A 486 0.09 -23.33 18.81
CA ALA A 486 0.64 -24.21 17.79
C ALA A 486 0.13 -25.65 17.99
N TYR A 487 0.14 -26.42 16.91
CA TYR A 487 -0.21 -27.83 16.95
C TYR A 487 1.01 -28.67 17.37
N VAL A 488 0.82 -29.54 18.36
CA VAL A 488 1.83 -30.48 18.86
C VAL A 488 1.24 -31.90 18.83
N GLY A 489 1.68 -32.69 17.85
CA GLY A 489 1.10 -34.02 17.62
C GLY A 489 -0.30 -33.88 17.05
N THR A 490 -1.34 -34.15 17.84
CA THR A 490 -2.77 -33.97 17.47
C THR A 490 -3.48 -32.96 18.38
N ARG A 491 -2.72 -32.25 19.23
CA ARG A 491 -3.24 -31.34 20.25
C ARG A 491 -2.88 -29.92 19.90
N LEU A 492 -3.78 -28.99 20.18
CA LEU A 492 -3.51 -27.56 20.06
C LEU A 492 -3.06 -27.02 21.42
N GLN A 493 -1.88 -26.41 21.47
CA GLN A 493 -1.27 -25.91 22.71
C GLN A 493 -1.05 -24.41 22.63
N LEU A 494 -1.71 -23.65 23.52
CA LEU A 494 -1.47 -22.22 23.67
C LEU A 494 -0.10 -21.96 24.29
N GLY A 495 0.59 -20.94 23.78
CA GLY A 495 1.82 -20.44 24.38
C GLY A 495 1.62 -19.97 25.82
N PRO A 496 2.68 -20.02 26.67
CA PRO A 496 2.59 -19.69 28.09
C PRO A 496 2.37 -18.20 28.36
N ARG A 497 2.53 -17.34 27.34
CA ARG A 497 2.39 -15.88 27.43
C ARG A 497 1.74 -15.34 26.16
N PRO A 498 1.01 -14.22 26.25
CA PRO A 498 0.56 -13.49 25.08
C PRO A 498 1.73 -13.03 24.22
N TRP A 499 1.53 -13.02 22.90
CA TRP A 499 2.46 -12.45 21.93
C TRP A 499 2.37 -10.92 21.87
N LEU A 500 1.22 -10.35 22.25
CA LEU A 500 0.97 -8.92 22.34
C LEU A 500 -0.13 -8.66 23.39
N GLU A 501 -0.02 -7.56 24.12
CA GLU A 501 -0.98 -7.17 25.16
C GLU A 501 -1.39 -5.70 24.98
N GLN A 502 -2.57 -5.34 25.49
CA GLN A 502 -3.09 -3.97 25.54
C GLN A 502 -3.18 -3.29 24.17
N TRP A 503 -3.41 -4.07 23.11
CA TRP A 503 -3.53 -3.56 21.75
C TRP A 503 -4.86 -3.97 21.13
N ALA A 504 -5.49 -3.03 20.41
CA ALA A 504 -6.87 -3.13 19.94
C ALA A 504 -7.87 -3.47 21.08
N VAL A 505 -7.91 -2.64 22.12
CA VAL A 505 -8.83 -2.83 23.24
C VAL A 505 -10.22 -2.28 22.89
N GLY A 506 -11.25 -3.13 22.99
CA GLY A 506 -12.65 -2.78 22.78
C GLY A 506 -13.35 -3.67 21.76
N ALA A 507 -14.67 -3.85 21.92
CA ALA A 507 -15.46 -4.71 21.04
C ALA A 507 -15.72 -4.13 19.63
N GLY A 508 -15.36 -2.87 19.38
CA GLY A 508 -15.48 -2.23 18.07
C GLY A 508 -14.39 -2.63 17.08
N TRP A 509 -13.33 -3.32 17.54
CA TRP A 509 -12.28 -3.82 16.68
C TRP A 509 -12.65 -5.16 16.05
N GLN A 510 -12.18 -5.37 14.83
CA GLN A 510 -12.13 -6.65 14.13
C GLN A 510 -10.67 -6.94 13.78
N PHE A 511 -10.33 -8.21 13.53
CA PHE A 511 -8.99 -8.57 13.09
C PHE A 511 -9.00 -9.57 11.94
N LEU A 512 -7.97 -9.47 11.11
CA LEU A 512 -7.65 -10.37 10.01
C LEU A 512 -6.15 -10.67 10.04
N LEU A 513 -5.73 -11.66 9.26
CA LEU A 513 -4.34 -12.11 9.13
C LEU A 513 -3.91 -12.01 7.67
N GLY A 514 -2.62 -11.80 7.45
CA GLY A 514 -1.98 -11.84 6.14
C GLY A 514 -0.56 -11.28 6.19
N ASP A 515 0.32 -11.70 5.29
CA ASP A 515 1.69 -11.22 5.17
C ASP A 515 1.76 -9.78 4.61
N PHE A 516 1.67 -8.77 5.48
CA PHE A 516 1.62 -7.36 5.06
C PHE A 516 3.01 -6.79 4.73
N ASP A 517 4.10 -7.38 5.24
CA ASP A 517 5.45 -6.89 4.99
C ASP A 517 6.24 -7.67 3.93
N GLY A 518 5.76 -8.85 3.56
CA GLY A 518 6.28 -9.74 2.53
C GLY A 518 7.40 -10.65 3.04
N ASP A 519 7.44 -10.93 4.35
CA ASP A 519 8.49 -11.75 4.97
C ASP A 519 8.17 -13.25 5.09
N GLY A 520 6.99 -13.64 4.59
CA GLY A 520 6.48 -15.01 4.61
C GLY A 520 5.78 -15.41 5.91
N LYS A 521 5.59 -14.49 6.86
CA LYS A 521 4.75 -14.69 8.05
C LYS A 521 3.49 -13.87 7.95
N ASP A 522 2.39 -14.44 8.42
CA ASP A 522 1.16 -13.68 8.60
C ASP A 522 1.29 -12.68 9.76
N ASP A 523 0.91 -11.45 9.46
CA ASP A 523 0.86 -10.33 10.40
C ASP A 523 -0.58 -10.10 10.89
N LEU A 524 -0.73 -9.34 11.99
CA LEU A 524 -2.04 -8.91 12.45
C LEU A 524 -2.49 -7.64 11.71
N LEU A 525 -3.71 -7.63 11.20
CA LEU A 525 -4.46 -6.42 10.89
C LEU A 525 -5.59 -6.25 11.90
N VAL A 526 -5.72 -5.08 12.50
CA VAL A 526 -6.92 -4.68 13.24
C VAL A 526 -7.57 -3.48 12.60
N VAL A 527 -8.89 -3.47 12.61
CA VAL A 527 -9.69 -2.36 12.09
C VAL A 527 -10.85 -2.05 13.02
N ASN A 528 -11.12 -0.76 13.21
CA ASN A 528 -12.39 -0.29 13.75
C ASN A 528 -13.25 0.24 12.59
N PRO A 529 -14.24 -0.55 12.10
CA PRO A 529 -15.03 -0.18 10.92
C PRO A 529 -15.76 1.15 11.03
N GLU A 530 -16.24 1.49 12.22
CA GLU A 530 -17.01 2.72 12.44
C GLU A 530 -16.11 3.96 12.46
N GLN A 531 -14.88 3.84 12.95
CA GLN A 531 -13.92 4.94 13.03
C GLN A 531 -13.00 5.02 11.81
N GLY A 532 -12.88 3.93 11.04
CA GLY A 532 -11.93 3.82 9.94
C GLY A 532 -10.48 3.80 10.42
N ASP A 533 -10.23 3.22 11.60
CA ASP A 533 -8.88 3.09 12.14
C ASP A 533 -8.30 1.73 11.73
N TRP A 534 -7.27 1.72 10.87
CA TRP A 534 -6.59 0.51 10.40
C TRP A 534 -5.15 0.48 10.93
N GLN A 535 -4.77 -0.63 11.57
CA GLN A 535 -3.45 -0.79 12.18
C GLN A 535 -2.90 -2.19 11.92
N ILE A 536 -1.59 -2.27 11.69
CA ILE A 536 -0.88 -3.52 11.46
C ILE A 536 0.07 -3.76 12.65
N ALA A 537 0.18 -5.01 13.09
CA ALA A 537 1.24 -5.46 13.97
C ALA A 537 1.98 -6.63 13.34
N ARG A 538 3.26 -6.44 13.05
CA ARG A 538 4.07 -7.43 12.35
C ARG A 538 4.42 -8.61 13.23
N SER A 539 4.40 -9.81 12.67
CA SER A 539 4.97 -10.97 13.33
C SER A 539 6.49 -10.94 13.27
N THR A 540 7.12 -11.50 14.30
CA THR A 540 8.57 -11.73 14.36
C THR A 540 8.91 -13.21 14.48
N GLY A 541 7.91 -14.09 14.34
CA GLY A 541 8.05 -15.53 14.60
C GLY A 541 7.95 -15.93 16.07
N GLY A 542 7.37 -15.07 16.92
CA GLY A 542 7.31 -15.31 18.36
C GLY A 542 6.72 -14.19 19.21
N ARG A 543 6.42 -13.04 18.58
CA ARG A 543 5.61 -11.95 19.12
C ARG A 543 5.11 -11.06 17.99
N PHE A 544 4.07 -10.28 18.25
CA PHE A 544 3.62 -9.22 17.36
C PHE A 544 4.17 -7.86 17.78
N VAL A 545 4.53 -7.02 16.81
CA VAL A 545 5.07 -5.68 17.02
C VAL A 545 4.23 -4.67 16.24
N PRO A 546 3.41 -3.84 16.92
CA PRO A 546 2.61 -2.81 16.26
C PRO A 546 3.47 -1.85 15.44
N GLU A 547 3.03 -1.57 14.22
CA GLU A 547 3.59 -0.51 13.40
C GLU A 547 3.20 0.87 13.96
N GLU A 548 4.14 1.81 13.95
CA GLU A 548 3.86 3.18 14.38
C GLU A 548 2.95 3.91 13.37
N ALA A 549 3.11 3.58 12.08
CA ALA A 549 2.30 4.14 11.01
C ALA A 549 0.92 3.47 10.96
N VAL A 550 -0.13 4.29 10.93
CA VAL A 550 -1.53 3.86 10.92
C VAL A 550 -2.28 4.57 9.82
N LEU A 551 -3.26 3.90 9.21
CA LEU A 551 -4.16 4.52 8.24
C LEU A 551 -5.45 4.89 8.97
N ARG A 552 -5.63 6.18 9.27
CA ARG A 552 -6.84 6.69 9.93
C ARG A 552 -7.10 8.19 9.72
N PRO A 553 -8.37 8.61 9.66
CA PRO A 553 -9.52 7.75 9.35
C PRO A 553 -9.46 7.33 7.87
N TRP A 554 -9.92 6.11 7.54
CA TRP A 554 -10.16 5.69 6.16
C TRP A 554 -11.25 4.63 6.11
N ALA A 555 -12.17 4.74 5.15
CA ALA A 555 -13.28 3.80 5.04
C ALA A 555 -14.16 3.72 6.30
N ALA A 556 -14.27 4.83 7.05
CA ALA A 556 -15.08 4.93 8.26
C ALA A 556 -16.57 4.91 7.91
N GLU A 557 -17.19 3.73 7.92
CA GLU A 557 -18.60 3.55 7.56
C GLU A 557 -19.26 2.45 8.41
N PRO A 558 -20.50 2.66 8.87
CA PRO A 558 -21.31 1.59 9.45
C PRO A 558 -21.50 0.46 8.44
N ASN A 559 -21.44 -0.80 8.90
CA ASN A 559 -21.55 -2.00 8.05
C ASN A 559 -20.41 -2.19 7.03
N MET A 560 -19.28 -1.48 7.19
CA MET A 560 -18.06 -1.81 6.46
C MET A 560 -17.58 -3.22 6.85
N VAL A 561 -17.32 -4.04 5.85
CA VAL A 561 -16.77 -5.39 5.96
C VAL A 561 -15.31 -5.33 5.51
N PRO A 562 -14.35 -5.54 6.42
CA PRO A 562 -12.94 -5.61 6.06
C PRO A 562 -12.61 -6.97 5.45
N LEU A 563 -11.78 -6.94 4.41
CA LEU A 563 -11.26 -8.11 3.71
C LEU A 563 -9.75 -7.95 3.53
N VAL A 564 -9.05 -9.08 3.50
CA VAL A 564 -7.61 -9.18 3.21
C VAL A 564 -7.41 -10.10 2.02
N GLY A 565 -6.43 -9.80 1.20
CA GLY A 565 -6.02 -10.65 0.08
C GLY A 565 -4.73 -10.12 -0.55
N THR A 566 -4.13 -10.91 -1.42
CA THR A 566 -2.92 -10.54 -2.14
C THR A 566 -3.33 -9.93 -3.48
N TRP A 567 -3.25 -8.61 -3.60
CA TRP A 567 -3.77 -7.90 -4.79
C TRP A 567 -2.69 -7.54 -5.80
N SER A 568 -1.44 -7.88 -5.53
CA SER A 568 -0.29 -7.56 -6.38
C SER A 568 0.75 -8.66 -6.33
N ARG A 569 1.53 -8.78 -7.41
CA ARG A 569 2.62 -9.77 -7.55
C ARG A 569 3.80 -9.57 -6.61
N ASP A 570 3.80 -8.51 -5.78
CA ASP A 570 4.81 -8.37 -4.73
C ASP A 570 4.55 -9.30 -3.53
N GLY A 571 3.46 -10.09 -3.57
CA GLY A 571 3.15 -11.15 -2.62
C GLY A 571 2.58 -10.63 -1.30
N ARG A 572 2.59 -9.31 -1.09
CA ARG A 572 2.08 -8.71 0.13
C ARG A 572 0.56 -8.74 0.16
N ALA A 573 0.02 -9.01 1.33
CA ALA A 573 -1.36 -8.75 1.66
C ALA A 573 -1.66 -7.24 1.54
N GLY A 574 -2.84 -6.93 1.01
CA GLY A 574 -3.46 -5.62 1.07
C GLY A 574 -4.87 -5.72 1.64
N VAL A 575 -5.49 -4.57 1.89
CA VAL A 575 -6.80 -4.50 2.53
C VAL A 575 -7.87 -4.01 1.58
N CYS A 576 -9.08 -4.47 1.82
CA CYS A 576 -10.27 -4.09 1.10
C CYS A 576 -11.39 -3.77 2.11
N ALA A 577 -11.99 -2.59 2.00
CA ALA A 577 -13.14 -2.15 2.77
C ALA A 577 -14.40 -2.22 1.89
N ARG A 578 -15.27 -3.20 2.15
CA ARG A 578 -16.51 -3.42 1.41
C ARG A 578 -17.68 -2.78 2.16
N HIS A 579 -18.48 -1.95 1.49
CA HIS A 579 -19.76 -1.51 2.07
C HIS A 579 -20.95 -1.93 1.19
N PRO A 580 -21.86 -2.81 1.66
CA PRO A 580 -22.86 -3.51 0.84
C PRO A 580 -23.79 -2.61 0.00
N LEU A 581 -24.16 -1.44 0.53
CA LEU A 581 -25.20 -0.58 -0.07
C LEU A 581 -24.73 0.83 -0.51
N LEU A 582 -23.69 1.39 0.12
CA LEU A 582 -23.09 2.69 -0.21
C LEU A 582 -22.79 2.73 -1.71
N ARG A 583 -23.31 3.74 -2.41
CA ARG A 583 -23.20 3.91 -3.87
C ARG A 583 -23.52 2.64 -4.68
N GLY A 584 -24.51 1.84 -4.23
CA GLY A 584 -24.88 0.58 -4.89
C GLY A 584 -23.89 -0.56 -4.62
N GLY A 585 -23.16 -0.49 -3.51
CA GLY A 585 -22.06 -1.39 -3.18
C GLY A 585 -20.72 -0.77 -3.53
N THR A 586 -19.86 -0.55 -2.54
CA THR A 586 -18.47 -0.13 -2.75
C THR A 586 -17.49 -1.20 -2.32
N VAL A 587 -16.34 -1.21 -3.00
CA VAL A 587 -15.12 -1.87 -2.58
C VAL A 587 -13.98 -0.85 -2.67
N ASP A 588 -13.38 -0.55 -1.53
CA ASP A 588 -12.30 0.41 -1.38
C ASP A 588 -11.02 -0.33 -0.99
N PHE A 589 -9.97 -0.21 -1.79
CA PHE A 589 -8.71 -0.91 -1.57
C PHE A 589 -7.64 0.03 -1.01
N ALA A 590 -6.79 -0.51 -0.14
CA ALA A 590 -5.52 0.07 0.22
C ALA A 590 -4.44 -1.01 0.19
N VAL A 591 -3.27 -0.67 -0.37
CA VAL A 591 -2.15 -1.61 -0.50
C VAL A 591 -1.16 -1.41 0.64
N SER A 592 -0.57 -2.50 1.13
CA SER A 592 0.51 -2.42 2.11
C SER A 592 1.78 -1.86 1.49
N VAL A 593 2.42 -0.97 2.24
CA VAL A 593 3.78 -0.50 1.98
C VAL A 593 4.73 -0.84 3.11
N VAL A 594 4.25 -1.61 4.10
CA VAL A 594 5.09 -2.16 5.17
C VAL A 594 6.19 -3.02 4.54
N GLY A 595 7.41 -2.96 5.08
CA GLY A 595 8.54 -3.69 4.54
C GLY A 595 9.12 -3.14 3.22
N LYS A 596 8.42 -2.29 2.44
CA LYS A 596 8.96 -1.70 1.19
C LYS A 596 10.22 -0.84 1.41
N THR A 597 10.44 -0.39 2.64
CA THR A 597 11.63 0.37 3.02
C THR A 597 12.87 -0.50 3.25
N ALA A 598 12.67 -1.78 3.56
CA ALA A 598 13.73 -2.78 3.61
C ALA A 598 13.96 -3.25 2.18
N ARG A 599 15.05 -2.83 1.56
CA ARG A 599 15.36 -3.38 0.25
C ARG A 599 15.59 -4.87 0.34
N ALA A 600 15.08 -5.57 -0.69
CA ALA A 600 15.70 -6.73 -1.31
C ALA A 600 17.19 -6.47 -1.48
N GLY A 601 17.93 -6.78 -0.43
CA GLY A 601 19.36 -6.71 -0.28
C GLY A 601 19.80 -8.01 0.38
N ARG A 602 19.59 -9.11 -0.34
CA ARG A 602 20.36 -10.33 -0.22
C ARG A 602 20.79 -10.75 -1.61
#